data_AF-A0A956WNK2-F1
#
_entry.id   AF-A0A956WNK2-F1
#
_cell.length_a   1.000
_cell.length_b   1.000
_cell.length_c   1.000
_cell.angle_alpha   90.00
_cell.angle_beta   90.00
_cell.angle_gamma   90.00
#
_symmetry.space_group_name_H-M   'P 1'
#
loop_
_entity.id
_entity.type
_entity.pdbx_description
1 polymer ?
#
loop_
_entity_poly.entity_id
_entity_poly.type
_entity_poly.pdbx_seq_one_letter_code
_entity_poly.pdbx_strand_id
1 'polypeptide(L)'
;MSTSAPSPKLTPPVAERRPVVREFSGVTLADDYAWLENPADPAVIAYLEAENAYLDQVLAATGNLRDRLHQELMARVQRTDVRVPVRIDDVFYYIRTEDGRDYDMLCRRVGSMEAPEQILLDLNEMAGDYLRLGSWHPSPDHRYLAYTLNETGGIAY
;
A
#
# COMPACT_ATOMS: atom_id res chain seq x y z
N MET A 1 0.19 50.07 -7.38
CA MET A 1 1.27 49.08 -7.12
C MET A 1 0.82 48.25 -5.93
N SER A 2 0.25 47.06 -6.16
CA SER A 2 -0.21 46.20 -5.06
C SER A 2 0.94 45.37 -4.54
N THR A 3 1.43 45.72 -3.37
CA THR A 3 2.40 44.95 -2.58
C THR A 3 1.74 43.64 -2.13
N SER A 4 2.25 42.51 -2.63
CA SER A 4 1.91 41.17 -2.13
C SER A 4 2.38 41.06 -0.68
N ALA A 5 1.47 40.73 0.23
CA ALA A 5 1.79 40.44 1.61
C ALA A 5 2.65 39.16 1.70
N PRO A 6 3.67 39.12 2.59
CA PRO A 6 4.47 37.92 2.78
C PRO A 6 3.59 36.77 3.28
N SER A 7 3.67 35.62 2.61
CA SER A 7 2.98 34.40 3.02
C SER A 7 3.39 34.00 4.44
N PRO A 8 2.46 33.56 5.30
CA PRO A 8 2.78 33.13 6.66
C PRO A 8 3.82 32.00 6.62
N LYS A 9 4.88 32.11 7.42
CA LYS A 9 5.91 31.08 7.53
C LYS A 9 5.34 29.90 8.29
N LEU A 10 5.04 28.81 7.58
CA LEU A 10 4.67 27.54 8.17
C LEU A 10 5.85 27.00 8.99
N THR A 11 5.60 26.62 10.24
CA THR A 11 6.62 26.07 11.14
C THR A 11 6.39 24.57 11.28
N PRO A 12 7.39 23.72 11.01
CA PRO A 12 7.24 22.28 11.18
C PRO A 12 7.10 21.91 12.66
N PRO A 13 6.42 20.81 12.99
CA PRO A 13 6.45 20.27 14.34
C PRO A 13 7.89 19.85 14.69
N VAL A 14 8.23 19.95 15.97
CA VAL A 14 9.57 19.60 16.46
C VAL A 14 9.42 18.43 17.41
N ALA A 15 10.04 17.30 17.07
CA ALA A 15 10.05 16.13 17.94
C ALA A 15 10.76 16.43 19.26
N GLU A 16 10.14 16.02 20.37
CA GLU A 16 10.75 16.10 21.69
C GLU A 16 12.01 15.23 21.75
N ARG A 17 13.09 15.77 22.32
CA ARG A 17 14.32 15.02 22.57
C ARG A 17 14.21 14.31 23.92
N ARG A 18 14.17 12.98 23.89
CA ARG A 18 14.13 12.10 25.07
C ARG A 18 15.35 11.15 25.00
N PRO A 19 16.51 11.56 25.54
CA PRO A 19 17.74 10.78 25.42
C PRO A 19 17.59 9.36 25.99
N VAL A 20 17.74 8.36 25.14
CA VAL A 20 17.87 6.94 25.52
C VAL A 20 19.29 6.50 25.19
N VAL A 21 20.05 6.09 26.20
CA VAL A 21 21.43 5.64 26.03
C VAL A 21 21.45 4.11 25.96
N ARG A 22 22.07 3.58 24.91
CA ARG A 22 22.28 2.14 24.71
C ARG A 22 23.79 1.88 24.57
N GLU A 23 24.25 0.74 25.06
CA GLU A 23 25.65 0.31 24.91
C GLU A 23 25.72 -0.90 23.97
N PHE A 24 26.59 -0.81 22.96
CA PHE A 24 26.81 -1.87 21.98
C PHE A 24 28.31 -2.12 21.81
N SER A 25 28.78 -3.31 22.18
CA SER A 25 30.18 -3.72 22.06
C SER A 25 31.19 -2.70 22.63
N GLY A 26 30.87 -2.10 23.78
CA GLY A 26 31.70 -1.09 24.45
C GLY A 26 31.58 0.33 23.88
N VAL A 27 30.65 0.57 22.94
CA VAL A 27 30.33 1.91 22.42
C VAL A 27 29.00 2.37 23.00
N THR A 28 29.01 3.54 23.64
CA THR A 28 27.80 4.21 24.14
C THR A 28 27.18 5.08 23.05
N LEU A 29 25.91 4.84 22.73
CA LEU A 29 25.13 5.63 21.78
C LEU A 29 23.93 6.25 22.51
N ALA A 30 23.75 7.56 22.35
CA ALA A 30 22.55 8.26 22.79
C ALA A 30 21.62 8.49 21.59
N ASP A 31 20.37 8.06 21.73
CA ASP A 31 19.31 8.31 20.77
C ASP A 31 18.19 9.12 21.44
N ASP A 32 18.07 10.38 21.06
CA ASP A 32 17.06 11.30 21.58
C ASP A 32 15.65 11.00 21.06
N TYR A 33 15.52 10.14 20.05
CA TYR A 33 14.28 9.89 19.34
C TYR A 33 13.87 8.43 19.35
N ALA A 34 14.51 7.59 20.18
CA ALA A 34 14.16 6.18 20.35
C ALA A 34 12.68 5.97 20.74
N TRP A 35 12.04 6.96 21.35
CA TRP A 35 10.61 6.91 21.67
C TRP A 35 9.69 6.88 20.43
N LEU A 36 10.17 7.37 19.27
CA LEU A 36 9.45 7.29 18.00
C LEU A 36 9.40 5.87 17.41
N GLU A 37 10.19 4.92 17.94
CA GLU A 37 10.22 3.52 17.47
C GLU A 37 8.91 2.77 17.75
N ASN A 38 8.12 3.18 18.75
CA ASN A 38 6.88 2.51 19.13
C ASN A 38 5.65 3.16 18.47
N PRO A 39 5.10 2.59 17.38
CA PRO A 39 3.97 3.18 16.66
C PRO A 39 2.67 3.19 17.47
N ALA A 40 2.57 2.38 18.54
CA ALA A 40 1.39 2.33 19.40
C ALA A 40 1.45 3.36 20.54
N ASP A 41 2.56 4.07 20.73
CA ASP A 41 2.68 5.11 21.75
C ASP A 41 1.82 6.33 21.36
N PRO A 42 0.89 6.78 22.22
CA PRO A 42 0.07 7.96 21.94
C PRO A 42 0.87 9.23 21.62
N ALA A 43 2.07 9.40 22.19
CA ALA A 43 2.93 10.53 21.87
C ALA A 43 3.42 10.48 20.42
N VAL A 44 3.69 9.27 19.89
CA VAL A 44 4.15 9.07 18.51
C VAL A 44 3.00 9.35 17.55
N ILE A 45 1.80 8.84 17.85
CA ILE A 45 0.59 9.12 17.07
C ILE A 45 0.34 10.63 17.01
N ALA A 46 0.36 11.32 18.15
CA ALA A 46 0.15 12.77 18.22
C ALA A 46 1.21 13.54 17.41
N TYR A 47 2.47 13.09 17.42
CA TYR A 47 3.53 13.69 16.60
C TYR A 47 3.29 13.47 15.10
N LEU A 48 2.89 12.27 14.70
CA LEU A 48 2.55 11.95 13.30
C LEU A 48 1.34 12.74 12.79
N GLU A 49 0.32 12.93 13.63
CA GLU A 49 -0.83 13.78 13.30
C GLU A 49 -0.41 15.24 13.10
N ALA A 50 0.51 15.76 13.93
CA ALA A 50 1.06 17.10 13.75
C ALA A 50 1.88 17.25 12.46
N GLU A 51 2.66 16.22 12.10
CA GLU A 51 3.39 16.16 10.82
C GLU A 51 2.43 16.11 9.63
N ASN A 52 1.34 15.33 9.70
CA ASN A 52 0.32 15.27 8.66
C ASN A 52 -0.39 16.64 8.49
N ALA A 53 -0.75 17.30 9.59
CA ALA A 53 -1.35 18.63 9.54
C ALA A 53 -0.40 19.69 8.96
N TYR A 54 0.91 19.58 9.23
CA TYR A 54 1.91 20.43 8.61
C TYR A 54 2.05 20.15 7.11
N LEU A 55 2.08 18.88 6.71
CA LEU A 55 2.11 18.46 5.31
C LEU A 55 0.92 19.03 4.54
N ASP A 56 -0.29 18.96 5.09
CA ASP A 56 -1.50 19.50 4.47
C ASP A 56 -1.39 21.02 4.23
N GLN A 57 -0.84 21.76 5.21
CA GLN A 57 -0.61 23.19 5.07
C GLN A 57 0.44 23.51 4.00
N VAL A 58 1.54 22.75 3.97
CA VAL A 58 2.60 22.91 2.96
C VAL A 58 2.08 22.62 1.55
N LEU A 59 1.25 21.59 1.41
CA LEU A 59 0.70 21.16 0.12
C LEU A 59 -0.56 21.94 -0.30
N ALA A 60 -1.13 22.78 0.56
CA ALA A 60 -2.39 23.48 0.31
C ALA A 60 -2.41 24.25 -1.04
N ALA A 61 -1.30 24.91 -1.39
CA ALA A 61 -1.18 25.65 -2.65
C ALA A 61 -1.14 24.77 -3.90
N THR A 62 -0.91 23.46 -3.75
CA THR A 62 -0.72 22.51 -4.87
C THR A 62 -1.97 21.70 -5.18
N GLY A 63 -3.11 21.93 -4.51
CA GLY A 63 -4.35 21.15 -4.68
C GLY A 63 -4.75 20.96 -6.15
N ASN A 64 -4.91 22.07 -6.90
CA ASN A 64 -5.28 22.01 -8.31
C ASN A 64 -4.28 21.22 -9.18
N LEU A 65 -2.98 21.33 -8.89
CA LEU A 65 -1.95 20.58 -9.62
C LEU A 65 -2.04 19.09 -9.31
N ARG A 66 -2.22 18.74 -8.03
CA ARG A 66 -2.40 17.35 -7.57
C ARG A 66 -3.63 16.71 -8.19
N ASP A 67 -4.76 17.42 -8.23
CA ASP A 67 -6.00 16.92 -8.82
C ASP A 67 -5.85 16.67 -10.32
N ARG A 68 -5.21 17.60 -11.04
CA ARG A 68 -4.92 17.41 -12.47
C ARG A 68 -4.00 16.21 -12.69
N LEU A 69 -2.91 16.09 -11.93
CA LEU A 69 -1.99 14.96 -12.04
C LEU A 69 -2.70 13.64 -11.71
N HIS A 70 -3.56 13.62 -10.69
CA HIS A 70 -4.35 12.45 -10.35
C HIS A 70 -5.23 12.02 -11.52
N GLN A 71 -5.97 12.94 -12.13
CA GLN A 71 -6.81 12.65 -13.31
C GLN A 71 -5.97 12.15 -14.51
N GLU A 72 -4.84 12.81 -14.78
CA GLU A 72 -3.95 12.43 -15.88
C GLU A 72 -3.35 11.03 -15.70
N LEU A 73 -2.95 10.69 -14.46
CA LEU A 73 -2.45 9.36 -14.12
C LEU A 73 -3.56 8.32 -14.24
N MET A 74 -4.73 8.58 -13.66
CA MET A 74 -5.87 7.66 -13.73
C MET A 74 -6.35 7.40 -15.16
N ALA A 75 -6.25 8.39 -16.05
CA ALA A 75 -6.56 8.23 -17.47
C ALA A 75 -5.57 7.32 -18.23
N ARG A 76 -4.38 7.07 -17.66
CA ARG A 76 -3.33 6.24 -18.25
C ARG A 76 -3.23 4.85 -17.61
N VAL A 77 -3.88 4.64 -16.47
CA VAL A 77 -3.94 3.32 -15.83
C VAL A 77 -4.93 2.44 -16.59
N GLN A 78 -4.46 1.29 -17.06
CA GLN A 78 -5.34 0.25 -17.56
C GLN A 78 -6.01 -0.45 -16.39
N ARG A 79 -7.30 -0.19 -16.19
CA ARG A 79 -8.04 -0.65 -15.01
C ARG A 79 -8.56 -2.08 -15.15
N THR A 80 -8.96 -2.44 -16.36
CA THR A 80 -9.26 -3.84 -16.72
C THR A 80 -8.06 -4.42 -17.44
N ASP A 81 -7.36 -5.31 -16.76
CA ASP A 81 -6.20 -6.00 -17.32
C ASP A 81 -6.18 -7.47 -16.91
N VAL A 82 -5.54 -8.28 -17.74
CA VAL A 82 -5.29 -9.70 -17.48
C VAL A 82 -3.79 -9.91 -17.57
N ARG A 83 -3.17 -10.29 -16.45
CA ARG A 83 -1.75 -10.65 -16.45
C ARG A 83 -1.54 -11.88 -17.33
N VAL A 84 -0.33 -12.00 -17.86
CA VAL A 84 0.07 -13.13 -18.71
C VAL A 84 -0.29 -14.45 -18.04
N PRO A 85 -1.16 -15.28 -18.65
CA PRO A 85 -1.56 -16.55 -18.06
C PRO A 85 -0.39 -17.52 -17.94
N VAL A 86 -0.33 -18.22 -16.81
CA VAL A 86 0.60 -19.31 -16.56
C VAL A 86 -0.14 -20.62 -16.81
N ARG A 87 0.37 -21.42 -17.74
CA ARG A 87 -0.15 -22.77 -17.98
C ARG A 87 0.56 -23.77 -17.06
N ILE A 88 -0.21 -24.49 -16.27
CA ILE A 88 0.22 -25.62 -15.45
C ILE A 88 -0.64 -26.81 -15.89
N ASP A 89 0.00 -27.82 -16.48
CA ASP A 89 -0.68 -28.94 -17.14
C ASP A 89 -1.71 -28.47 -18.19
N ASP A 90 -2.98 -28.84 -18.04
CA ASP A 90 -4.08 -28.42 -18.91
C ASP A 90 -4.91 -27.28 -18.32
N VAL A 91 -4.34 -26.52 -17.37
CA VAL A 91 -5.03 -25.42 -16.70
C VAL A 91 -4.24 -24.12 -16.85
N PHE A 92 -4.92 -23.07 -17.29
CA PHE A 92 -4.40 -21.71 -17.33
C PHE A 92 -4.82 -20.98 -16.06
N TYR A 93 -3.84 -20.46 -15.32
CA TYR A 93 -4.05 -19.61 -14.16
C TYR A 93 -3.61 -18.18 -14.48
N TYR A 94 -4.36 -17.19 -14.03
CA TYR A 94 -4.04 -15.79 -14.27
C TYR A 94 -4.67 -14.89 -13.21
N ILE A 95 -4.09 -13.72 -13.07
CA ILE A 95 -4.61 -12.64 -12.24
C ILE A 95 -5.21 -11.59 -13.17
N ARG A 96 -6.38 -11.06 -12.82
CA ARG A 96 -6.99 -9.96 -13.55
C ARG A 96 -7.54 -8.89 -12.62
N THR A 97 -7.61 -7.66 -13.13
CA THR A 97 -8.27 -6.53 -12.49
C THR A 97 -9.50 -6.13 -13.30
N GLU A 98 -10.46 -5.46 -12.66
CA GLU A 98 -11.64 -4.89 -13.30
C GLU A 98 -11.72 -3.39 -13.00
N ASP A 99 -12.19 -2.61 -13.97
CA ASP A 99 -12.52 -1.21 -13.73
C ASP A 99 -13.56 -1.07 -12.60
N GLY A 100 -13.30 -0.15 -11.68
CA GLY A 100 -14.10 0.06 -10.48
C GLY A 100 -13.85 -0.94 -9.34
N ARG A 101 -12.89 -1.86 -9.47
CA ARG A 101 -12.45 -2.76 -8.41
C ARG A 101 -11.02 -2.45 -7.98
N ASP A 102 -10.78 -2.47 -6.68
CA ASP A 102 -9.49 -2.08 -6.09
C ASP A 102 -8.50 -3.25 -6.00
N TYR A 103 -8.99 -4.50 -6.06
CA TYR A 103 -8.17 -5.69 -5.84
C TYR A 103 -8.17 -6.68 -7.00
N ASP A 104 -7.06 -7.42 -7.08
CA ASP A 104 -6.81 -8.51 -8.03
C ASP A 104 -7.78 -9.70 -7.83
N MET A 105 -8.14 -10.38 -8.91
CA MET A 105 -8.82 -11.68 -8.87
C MET A 105 -7.92 -12.77 -9.42
N LEU A 106 -7.76 -13.88 -8.68
CA LEU A 106 -7.08 -15.07 -9.16
C LEU A 106 -8.11 -15.99 -9.84
N CYS A 107 -7.90 -16.26 -11.11
CA CYS A 107 -8.81 -17.03 -11.95
C CYS A 107 -8.09 -18.20 -12.61
N ARG A 108 -8.89 -19.17 -13.11
CA ARG A 108 -8.40 -20.23 -13.99
C ARG A 108 -9.36 -20.57 -15.13
N ARG A 109 -8.81 -21.18 -16.18
CA ARG A 109 -9.55 -21.83 -17.28
C ARG A 109 -8.93 -23.20 -17.59
N VAL A 110 -9.74 -24.19 -17.92
CA VAL A 110 -9.29 -25.57 -18.20
C VAL A 110 -9.32 -25.84 -19.70
N GLY A 111 -8.24 -26.43 -20.23
CA GLY A 111 -8.05 -26.80 -21.63
C GLY A 111 -7.66 -25.64 -22.54
N SER A 112 -8.44 -24.55 -22.50
CA SER A 112 -8.27 -23.41 -23.42
C SER A 112 -8.56 -22.07 -22.74
N MET A 113 -8.00 -20.98 -23.26
CA MET A 113 -8.31 -19.62 -22.78
C MET A 113 -9.72 -19.15 -23.17
N GLU A 114 -10.37 -19.84 -24.10
CA GLU A 114 -11.76 -19.64 -24.49
C GLU A 114 -12.74 -20.43 -23.61
N ALA A 115 -12.26 -21.35 -22.78
CA ALA A 115 -13.10 -22.13 -21.88
C ALA A 115 -13.69 -21.23 -20.77
N PRO A 116 -14.81 -21.64 -20.13
CA PRO A 116 -15.40 -20.86 -19.05
C PRO A 116 -14.41 -20.56 -17.92
N GLU A 117 -14.40 -19.30 -17.49
CA GLU A 117 -13.57 -18.85 -16.36
C GLU A 117 -14.11 -19.39 -15.03
N GLN A 118 -13.19 -19.73 -14.14
CA GLN A 118 -13.45 -20.01 -12.74
C GLN A 118 -12.66 -19.03 -11.88
N ILE A 119 -13.35 -18.23 -11.06
CA ILE A 119 -12.70 -17.37 -10.07
C ILE A 119 -12.36 -18.24 -8.87
N LEU A 120 -11.08 -18.28 -8.50
CA LEU A 120 -10.58 -19.03 -7.35
C LEU A 120 -10.54 -18.16 -6.10
N LEU A 121 -10.05 -16.93 -6.24
CA LEU A 121 -10.01 -15.93 -5.17
C LEU A 121 -10.47 -14.58 -5.76
N ASP A 122 -11.49 -13.98 -5.16
CA ASP A 122 -11.86 -12.59 -5.42
C ASP A 122 -11.45 -11.74 -4.21
N LEU A 123 -10.33 -11.04 -4.30
CA LEU A 123 -9.85 -10.25 -3.18
C LEU A 123 -10.79 -9.07 -2.88
N ASN A 124 -11.63 -8.63 -3.81
CA ASN A 124 -12.58 -7.54 -3.57
C ASN A 124 -13.68 -7.97 -2.59
N GLU A 125 -14.08 -9.23 -2.62
CA GLU A 125 -15.07 -9.81 -1.71
C GLU A 125 -14.44 -10.22 -0.36
N MET A 126 -13.11 -10.41 -0.35
CA MET A 126 -12.37 -10.85 0.84
C MET A 126 -11.75 -9.70 1.63
N ALA A 127 -11.45 -8.57 0.97
CA ALA A 127 -10.71 -7.48 1.58
C ALA A 127 -11.52 -6.74 2.65
N GLY A 128 -10.86 -6.43 3.77
CA GLY A 128 -11.25 -5.35 4.67
C GLY A 128 -10.54 -4.06 4.26
N ASP A 129 -9.82 -3.44 5.21
CA ASP A 129 -9.09 -2.19 4.97
C ASP A 129 -7.90 -2.36 4.02
N TYR A 130 -7.20 -3.50 4.09
CA TYR A 130 -6.09 -3.85 3.21
C TYR A 130 -6.03 -5.36 2.99
N LEU A 131 -5.76 -5.78 1.76
CA LEU A 131 -5.49 -7.17 1.46
C LEU A 131 -4.51 -7.31 0.29
N ARG A 132 -3.56 -8.23 0.42
CA ARG A 132 -2.66 -8.59 -0.67
C ARG A 132 -2.49 -10.09 -0.77
N LEU A 133 -2.70 -10.62 -1.98
CA LEU A 133 -2.33 -12.00 -2.31
C LEU A 133 -0.81 -12.10 -2.42
N GLY A 134 -0.22 -12.99 -1.64
CA GLY A 134 1.19 -13.36 -1.73
C GLY A 134 1.40 -14.50 -2.73
N SER A 135 2.06 -15.56 -2.28
CA SER A 135 2.28 -16.76 -3.10
C SER A 135 1.01 -17.60 -3.17
N TRP A 136 0.80 -18.28 -4.30
CA TRP A 136 -0.25 -19.27 -4.47
C TRP A 136 0.25 -20.43 -5.33
N HIS A 137 -0.20 -21.65 -5.03
CA HIS A 137 0.21 -22.88 -5.71
C HIS A 137 -0.98 -23.84 -5.78
N PRO A 138 -1.39 -24.29 -6.98
CA PRO A 138 -2.37 -25.35 -7.10
C PRO A 138 -1.78 -26.71 -6.73
N SER A 139 -2.60 -27.62 -6.21
CA SER A 139 -2.21 -29.03 -6.05
C SER A 139 -1.99 -29.70 -7.42
N PRO A 140 -1.25 -30.82 -7.48
CA PRO A 140 -1.01 -31.54 -8.74
C PRO A 140 -2.29 -32.02 -9.46
N ASP A 141 -3.39 -32.21 -8.72
CA ASP A 141 -4.71 -32.58 -9.27
C ASP A 141 -5.62 -31.35 -9.49
N HIS A 142 -5.10 -30.14 -9.28
CA HIS A 142 -5.79 -28.85 -9.37
C HIS A 142 -7.04 -28.73 -8.48
N ARG A 143 -7.24 -29.62 -7.51
CA ARG A 143 -8.41 -29.62 -6.63
C ARG A 143 -8.28 -28.64 -5.47
N TYR A 144 -7.06 -28.40 -5.02
CA TYR A 144 -6.73 -27.52 -3.90
C TYR A 144 -5.85 -26.38 -4.37
N LEU A 145 -5.94 -25.26 -3.65
CA LEU A 145 -5.09 -24.10 -3.83
C LEU A 145 -4.49 -23.73 -2.48
N ALA A 146 -3.17 -23.79 -2.37
CA ALA A 146 -2.45 -23.19 -1.26
C ALA A 146 -2.18 -21.73 -1.60
N TYR A 147 -2.42 -20.80 -0.67
CA TYR A 147 -2.14 -19.38 -0.88
C TYR A 147 -1.83 -18.68 0.45
N THR A 148 -1.15 -17.54 0.37
CA THR A 148 -0.85 -16.67 1.51
C THR A 148 -1.50 -15.30 1.33
N LEU A 149 -2.06 -14.74 2.40
CA LEU A 149 -2.66 -13.41 2.40
C LEU A 149 -1.94 -12.50 3.39
N ASN A 150 -1.85 -11.22 3.06
CA ASN A 150 -1.37 -10.20 3.97
C ASN A 150 -2.43 -9.13 4.14
N GLU A 151 -2.93 -9.02 5.37
CA GLU A 151 -4.00 -8.08 5.77
C GLU A 151 -3.47 -6.84 6.48
N THR A 152 -2.17 -6.81 6.80
CA THR A 152 -1.57 -5.76 7.66
C THR A 152 -0.69 -4.78 6.90
N GLY A 153 -0.28 -5.13 5.67
CA GLY A 153 0.72 -4.37 4.91
C GLY A 153 2.16 -4.57 5.39
N GLY A 154 2.40 -5.44 6.39
CA GLY A 154 3.74 -5.82 6.84
C GLY A 154 4.50 -6.67 5.81
N ILE A 155 5.70 -7.13 6.14
CA ILE A 155 6.48 -8.03 5.28
C ILE A 155 6.23 -9.53 5.56
N ALA A 156 5.49 -9.83 6.62
CA ALA A 156 5.08 -11.19 6.98
C ALA A 156 3.79 -11.58 6.25
N TYR A 157 3.71 -12.85 5.85
CA TYR A 157 2.57 -13.49 5.18
C TYR A 157 2.09 -14.68 6.00
#